data_AF-A0A660L993-F1
#
_entry.id   AF-A0A660L993-F1
#
_cell.length_a   1.000
_cell.length_b   1.000
_cell.length_c   1.000
_cell.angle_alpha   90.00
_cell.angle_beta   90.00
_cell.angle_gamma   90.00
#
_symmetry.space_group_name_H-M   'P 1'
#
loop_
_entity.id
_entity.type
_entity.pdbx_description
1 polymer ?
#
loop_
_entity_poly.entity_id
_entity_poly.type
_entity_poly.pdbx_seq_one_letter_code
_entity_poly.pdbx_strand_id
1 'polypeptide(L)'
;MVVLVKWWRVLVVVALVAAGCGEERAPAPVPTPERYDELDRLPPKTGGFDALVERRKAYEAARRAEIARMRRSKTVEGALRVARLTGRITVGAEGSMRAEWQAANAALGRLGGQPRTELGYVVGSVRALAAQRALTADRLRPTFLILRQNVRFWKDQPVPASGWRTTFGRDPTIFQYYPGHGLQVQPLASWGRANAIAGACLAALRSKTTKDTCRRAALTRSLDRLASLGARRSGYLAWEYYFAYGTGAPPWVSGMTQATAAQALSRGYRALGHTRWKRAAERSLGAFEQPPPSGVAVSVPGGKHYLLYSFSPGYHVFNGGLQAVLGLRDTSALLHSSRARRLFRAGDRAARRQVADFDTGAWSLYSERGAESTLSYHSLTAGFLGGLCDRTDARVYCRAYSRFERYEREPTRIDLAALKGTRWDRVRTVRFTLSKVSSVKVRVWGQRGISVSRDFASLPRGTHSFPWKPEGRGRYRVRIEARGPSGPVGVETRTVRVTTPAAKKKKPKKQEKARSRRSPGEKRDRG
;
A
#
# COMPACT_ATOMS: atom_id res chain seq x y z
N MET A 1 -35.57 4.66 1.53
CA MET A 1 -35.82 3.84 2.74
C MET A 1 -34.53 3.12 3.07
N VAL A 2 -33.60 3.73 3.82
CA VAL A 2 -33.48 3.76 5.30
C VAL A 2 -33.33 2.35 5.89
N VAL A 3 -32.42 2.24 6.87
CA VAL A 3 -32.06 1.07 7.72
C VAL A 3 -30.81 0.33 7.17
N LEU A 4 -29.64 0.25 7.82
CA LEU A 4 -29.29 0.19 9.25
C LEU A 4 -28.08 1.09 9.61
N VAL A 5 -28.28 2.04 10.52
CA VAL A 5 -27.24 2.62 11.40
C VAL A 5 -27.87 2.74 12.79
N LYS A 6 -27.32 2.01 13.76
CA LYS A 6 -27.44 2.09 15.24
C LYS A 6 -26.50 0.97 15.73
N TRP A 7 -25.60 1.13 16.69
CA TRP A 7 -25.69 1.46 18.13
C TRP A 7 -24.37 2.19 18.51
N TRP A 8 -24.19 3.09 19.48
CA TRP A 8 -24.70 3.22 20.85
C TRP A 8 -24.39 4.67 21.34
N ARG A 9 -25.30 5.29 22.08
CA ARG A 9 -25.11 6.48 22.94
C ARG A 9 -25.85 6.23 24.27
N VAL A 10 -25.55 7.04 25.30
CA VAL A 10 -26.06 7.14 26.70
C VAL A 10 -24.85 6.90 27.64
N LEU A 11 -24.40 7.79 28.53
CA LEU A 11 -25.01 8.91 29.26
C LEU A 11 -23.99 10.02 29.62
N VAL A 12 -24.52 11.23 29.81
CA VAL A 12 -23.94 12.48 30.37
C VAL A 12 -24.70 12.77 31.68
N VAL A 13 -24.11 13.49 32.65
CA VAL A 13 -24.71 14.59 33.47
C VAL A 13 -23.71 14.99 34.61
N VAL A 14 -23.11 16.22 34.61
CA VAL A 14 -23.43 17.50 35.35
C VAL A 14 -22.91 17.43 36.82
N ALA A 15 -22.23 18.42 37.46
CA ALA A 15 -22.58 19.83 37.68
C ALA A 15 -21.40 20.72 38.18
N LEU A 16 -21.48 22.02 37.87
CA LEU A 16 -20.96 23.18 38.64
C LEU A 16 -21.82 23.38 39.93
N VAL A 17 -21.44 24.08 41.00
CA VAL A 17 -21.26 25.54 41.28
C VAL A 17 -20.92 25.60 42.80
N ALA A 18 -20.03 26.43 43.35
CA ALA A 18 -20.33 27.74 43.98
C ALA A 18 -19.06 28.15 44.78
N ALA A 19 -18.50 29.34 44.57
CA ALA A 19 -18.73 30.58 45.33
C ALA A 19 -17.54 30.89 46.24
N GLY A 20 -17.09 32.15 46.18
CA GLY A 20 -15.96 32.67 46.94
C GLY A 20 -15.70 34.11 46.52
N CYS A 21 -16.60 35.00 46.95
CA CYS A 21 -16.38 36.44 46.95
C CYS A 21 -15.13 36.77 47.78
N GLY A 22 -14.27 37.64 47.26
CA GLY A 22 -13.10 38.17 47.97
C GLY A 22 -12.87 39.60 47.50
N GLU A 23 -12.76 40.50 48.47
CA GLU A 23 -12.78 41.96 48.38
C GLU A 23 -11.74 42.57 47.42
N GLU A 24 -12.16 43.61 46.70
CA GLU A 24 -11.27 44.54 46.00
C GLU A 24 -10.45 45.36 47.03
N ARG A 25 -9.19 44.99 47.20
CA ARG A 25 -8.20 45.87 47.83
C ARG A 25 -7.74 46.93 46.84
N ALA A 26 -7.83 48.19 47.24
CA ALA A 26 -7.20 49.30 46.55
C ALA A 26 -5.69 49.03 46.32
N PRO A 27 -5.13 49.33 45.14
CA PRO A 27 -3.72 49.10 44.87
C PRO A 27 -2.86 50.01 45.76
N ALA A 28 -1.87 49.42 46.41
CA ALA A 28 -0.85 50.16 47.16
C ALA A 28 -0.11 51.13 46.21
N PRO A 29 0.33 52.32 46.70
CA PRO A 29 1.12 53.24 45.90
C PRO A 29 2.42 52.53 45.46
N VAL A 30 2.68 52.60 44.15
CA VAL A 30 3.90 52.10 43.53
C VAL A 30 5.09 52.87 44.14
N PRO A 31 6.13 52.21 44.66
CA PRO A 31 7.32 52.92 45.11
C PRO A 31 7.93 53.65 43.92
N THR A 32 8.24 54.94 44.11
CA THR A 32 9.02 55.74 43.16
C THR A 32 10.30 54.99 42.81
N PRO A 33 10.64 54.78 41.52
CA PRO A 33 11.90 54.14 41.17
C PRO A 33 13.05 54.93 41.76
N GLU A 34 13.93 54.25 42.51
CA GLU A 34 15.24 54.79 42.85
C GLU A 34 15.94 55.23 41.55
N ARG A 35 16.69 56.33 41.65
CA ARG A 35 17.48 56.95 40.58
C ARG A 35 18.07 55.93 39.59
N TYR A 36 17.88 56.23 38.31
CA TYR A 36 18.48 55.57 37.15
C TYR A 36 20.01 55.75 37.04
N ASP A 37 20.78 55.61 38.12
CA ASP A 37 22.24 55.84 38.07
C ASP A 37 23.06 54.60 37.63
N GLU A 38 22.41 53.48 37.31
CA GLU A 38 23.11 52.22 36.93
C GLU A 38 22.91 51.77 35.47
N LEU A 39 22.34 52.61 34.60
CA LEU A 39 22.15 52.29 33.17
C LEU A 39 23.17 52.95 32.21
N ASP A 40 24.04 53.84 32.71
CA ASP A 40 25.01 54.58 31.86
C ASP A 40 26.42 53.97 31.79
N ARG A 41 26.64 52.79 32.35
CA ARG A 41 27.85 52.01 32.04
C ARG A 41 27.51 50.95 31.01
N LEU A 42 27.33 51.39 29.76
CA LEU A 42 27.58 50.53 28.61
C LEU A 42 28.90 49.78 28.87
N PRO A 43 28.96 48.45 28.69
CA PRO A 43 30.18 47.70 28.92
C PRO A 43 31.32 48.36 28.12
N PRO A 44 32.54 48.42 28.68
CA PRO A 44 33.65 49.10 28.02
C PRO A 44 33.77 48.60 26.57
N LYS A 45 33.84 49.54 25.61
CA LYS A 45 33.98 49.27 24.18
C LYS A 45 35.30 48.53 23.92
N THR A 46 35.32 47.23 24.23
CA THR A 46 36.45 46.35 23.98
C THR A 46 36.39 45.92 22.52
N GLY A 47 36.98 46.77 21.69
CA GLY A 47 37.04 46.63 20.24
C GLY A 47 35.96 47.46 19.53
N GLY A 48 36.39 48.31 18.60
CA GLY A 48 35.48 49.05 17.72
C GLY A 48 34.62 48.13 16.86
N PHE A 49 33.73 48.71 16.06
CA PHE A 49 32.88 47.99 15.10
C PHE A 49 33.68 46.96 14.27
N ASP A 50 34.92 47.29 13.91
CA ASP A 50 35.84 46.40 13.19
C ASP A 50 36.20 45.12 13.96
N ALA A 51 36.40 45.20 15.28
CA ALA A 51 36.67 44.03 16.10
C ALA A 51 35.45 43.09 16.20
N LEU A 52 34.24 43.65 16.23
CA LEU A 52 33.00 42.86 16.16
C LEU A 52 32.85 42.19 14.79
N VAL A 53 33.18 42.90 13.71
CA VAL A 53 33.18 42.37 12.34
C VAL A 53 34.19 41.23 12.20
N GLU A 54 35.42 41.38 12.71
CA GLU A 54 36.44 40.34 12.65
C GLU A 54 36.08 39.11 13.50
N ARG A 55 35.55 39.32 14.71
CA ARG A 55 34.99 38.20 15.52
C ARG A 55 33.88 37.47 14.79
N ARG A 56 33.00 38.20 14.09
CA ARG A 56 31.92 37.60 13.31
C ARG A 56 32.44 36.80 12.11
N LYS A 57 33.39 37.34 11.36
CA LYS A 57 34.06 36.65 10.24
C LYS A 57 34.77 35.38 10.72
N ALA A 58 35.50 35.46 11.85
CA ALA A 58 36.19 34.32 12.44
C ALA A 58 35.20 33.23 12.88
N TYR A 59 34.10 33.61 13.54
CA TYR A 59 33.02 32.70 13.90
C TYR A 59 32.42 32.01 12.67
N GLU A 60 32.15 32.75 11.60
CA GLU A 60 31.58 32.21 10.37
C GLU A 60 32.56 31.30 9.63
N ALA A 61 33.86 31.61 9.65
CA ALA A 61 34.91 30.75 9.11
C ALA A 61 35.01 29.44 9.90
N ALA A 62 35.07 29.52 11.24
CA ALA A 62 35.09 28.34 12.12
C ALA A 62 33.84 27.47 11.93
N ARG A 63 32.65 28.10 11.87
CA ARG A 63 31.38 27.42 11.60
C ARG A 63 31.40 26.71 10.25
N ARG A 64 31.91 27.35 9.18
CA ARG A 64 32.03 26.74 7.84
C ARG A 64 33.00 25.56 7.85
N ALA A 65 34.15 25.69 8.50
CA ALA A 65 35.12 24.62 8.65
C ALA A 65 34.53 23.41 9.42
N GLU A 66 33.79 23.67 10.50
CA GLU A 66 33.13 22.62 11.27
C GLU A 66 32.03 21.92 10.46
N ILE A 67 31.22 22.66 9.70
CA ILE A 67 30.23 22.08 8.78
C ILE A 67 30.92 21.17 7.77
N ALA A 68 32.02 21.61 7.15
CA ALA A 68 32.76 20.83 6.18
C ALA A 68 33.30 19.53 6.79
N ARG A 69 33.85 19.59 8.00
CA ARG A 69 34.31 18.43 8.77
C ARG A 69 33.17 17.47 9.09
N MET A 70 32.06 17.98 9.63
CA MET A 70 30.92 17.15 10.05
C MET A 70 30.13 16.56 8.88
N ARG A 71 30.10 17.21 7.70
CA ARG A 71 29.54 16.63 6.47
C ARG A 71 30.30 15.39 6.00
N ARG A 72 31.59 15.26 6.33
CA ARG A 72 32.38 14.05 6.04
C ARG A 72 32.12 12.92 7.03
N SER A 73 31.63 13.24 8.23
CA SER A 73 31.28 12.25 9.26
C SER A 73 30.21 11.28 8.76
N LYS A 74 30.35 10.02 9.17
CA LYS A 74 29.42 8.92 8.91
C LYS A 74 28.52 8.63 10.12
N THR A 75 28.55 9.49 11.14
CA THR A 75 27.85 9.27 12.42
C THR A 75 26.54 10.05 12.53
N VAL A 76 25.63 9.55 13.36
CA VAL A 76 24.34 10.21 13.65
C VAL A 76 24.60 11.58 14.29
N GLU A 77 25.56 11.66 15.19
CA GLU A 77 26.02 12.86 15.87
C GLU A 77 26.57 13.90 14.88
N GLY A 78 27.28 13.46 13.85
CA GLY A 78 27.75 14.33 12.77
C GLY A 78 26.59 14.95 12.00
N ALA A 79 25.59 14.14 11.63
CA ALA A 79 24.39 14.62 10.96
C ALA A 79 23.59 15.63 11.82
N LEU A 80 23.41 15.35 13.12
CA LEU A 80 22.78 16.29 14.06
C LEU A 80 23.56 17.61 14.15
N ARG A 81 24.89 17.52 14.25
CA ARG A 81 25.75 18.70 14.33
C ARG A 81 25.68 19.56 13.06
N VAL A 82 25.70 18.93 11.87
CA VAL A 82 25.48 19.65 10.59
C VAL A 82 24.12 20.34 10.58
N ALA A 83 23.06 19.66 11.01
CA ALA A 83 21.73 20.24 11.04
C ALA A 83 21.66 21.46 11.98
N ARG A 84 22.29 21.40 13.16
CA ARG A 84 22.35 22.55 14.07
C ARG A 84 23.17 23.69 13.49
N LEU A 85 24.39 23.39 13.02
CA LEU A 85 25.27 24.41 12.47
C LEU A 85 24.65 25.10 11.26
N THR A 86 23.86 24.40 10.45
CA THR A 86 23.13 24.99 9.31
C THR A 86 21.81 25.69 9.69
N GLY A 87 21.47 25.77 10.98
CA GLY A 87 20.25 26.41 11.47
C GLY A 87 18.97 25.64 11.16
N ARG A 88 19.08 24.35 10.77
CA ARG A 88 17.93 23.50 10.46
C ARG A 88 17.29 22.89 11.71
N ILE A 89 18.05 22.80 12.81
CA ILE A 89 17.55 22.45 14.14
C ILE A 89 18.15 23.39 15.19
N THR A 90 17.48 23.53 16.33
CA THR A 90 17.97 24.33 17.47
C THR A 90 19.01 23.58 18.29
N VAL A 91 19.71 24.27 19.19
CA VAL A 91 20.62 23.64 20.18
C VAL A 91 19.88 22.61 21.02
N GLY A 92 18.71 22.98 21.56
CA GLY A 92 17.88 22.07 22.35
C GLY A 92 17.40 20.84 21.58
N ALA A 93 17.09 21.00 20.28
CA ALA A 93 16.72 19.89 19.43
C ALA A 93 17.89 18.92 19.17
N GLU A 94 19.11 19.43 18.96
CA GLU A 94 20.32 18.60 18.89
C GLU A 94 20.53 17.81 20.20
N GLY A 95 20.43 18.48 21.35
CA GLY A 95 20.58 17.84 22.67
C GLY A 95 19.54 16.74 22.91
N SER A 96 18.27 17.02 22.64
CA SER A 96 17.18 16.05 22.78
C SER A 96 17.37 14.83 21.86
N MET A 97 17.72 15.04 20.58
CA MET A 97 17.96 13.92 19.66
C MET A 97 19.19 13.11 20.04
N ARG A 98 20.26 13.73 20.57
CA ARG A 98 21.41 12.98 21.11
C ARG A 98 21.01 12.08 22.29
N ALA A 99 20.19 12.60 23.20
CA ALA A 99 19.65 11.81 24.31
C ALA A 99 18.76 10.66 23.82
N GLU A 100 17.87 10.90 22.85
CA GLU A 100 17.06 9.86 22.21
C GLU A 100 17.91 8.76 21.55
N TRP A 101 19.00 9.16 20.88
CA TRP A 101 19.95 8.24 20.26
C TRP A 101 20.68 7.37 21.28
N GLN A 102 21.18 7.98 22.36
CA GLN A 102 21.83 7.27 23.46
C GLN A 102 20.86 6.30 24.15
N ALA A 103 19.64 6.76 24.46
CA ALA A 103 18.60 5.95 25.08
C ALA A 103 18.23 4.73 24.21
N ALA A 104 18.17 4.90 22.88
CA ALA A 104 17.90 3.77 21.98
C ALA A 104 19.01 2.72 21.98
N ASN A 105 20.28 3.14 22.03
CA ASN A 105 21.41 2.21 22.11
C ASN A 105 21.46 1.50 23.47
N ALA A 106 21.18 2.21 24.56
CA ALA A 106 21.09 1.61 25.89
C ALA A 106 19.93 0.62 25.99
N ALA A 107 18.76 0.97 25.47
CA ALA A 107 17.61 0.07 25.39
C ALA A 107 17.92 -1.18 24.56
N LEU A 108 18.57 -1.01 23.39
CA LEU A 108 19.00 -2.14 22.56
C LEU A 108 19.92 -3.10 23.31
N GLY A 109 20.84 -2.58 24.14
CA GLY A 109 21.73 -3.40 24.97
C GLY A 109 20.99 -4.25 26.01
N ARG A 110 19.88 -3.75 26.56
CA ARG A 110 19.09 -4.40 27.63
C ARG A 110 18.02 -5.34 27.11
N LEU A 111 17.48 -5.10 25.91
CA LEU A 111 16.45 -5.95 25.33
C LEU A 111 17.04 -7.30 24.87
N GLY A 112 16.25 -8.35 25.04
CA GLY A 112 16.48 -9.69 24.49
C GLY A 112 15.40 -10.09 23.46
N GLY A 113 15.61 -11.24 22.81
CA GLY A 113 14.62 -11.85 21.90
C GLY A 113 14.15 -10.96 20.76
N GLN A 114 12.89 -11.12 20.35
CA GLN A 114 12.30 -10.37 19.24
C GLN A 114 12.37 -8.84 19.44
N PRO A 115 12.02 -8.26 20.61
CA PRO A 115 12.13 -6.81 20.84
C PRO A 115 13.52 -6.24 20.53
N ARG A 116 14.60 -6.98 20.85
CA ARG A 116 15.97 -6.61 20.50
C ARG A 116 16.19 -6.57 18.99
N THR A 117 15.72 -7.58 18.26
CA THR A 117 15.79 -7.64 16.78
C THR A 117 15.07 -6.45 16.15
N GLU A 118 13.86 -6.16 16.63
CA GLU A 118 13.01 -5.08 16.10
C GLU A 118 13.63 -3.69 16.33
N LEU A 119 14.09 -3.39 17.56
CA LEU A 119 14.79 -2.13 17.85
C LEU A 119 16.15 -2.07 17.14
N GLY A 120 16.84 -3.21 17.04
CA GLY A 120 18.12 -3.34 16.35
C GLY A 120 18.03 -2.92 14.89
N TYR A 121 16.98 -3.33 14.18
CA TYR A 121 16.72 -2.87 12.82
C TYR A 121 16.55 -1.35 12.74
N VAL A 122 15.77 -0.76 13.65
CA VAL A 122 15.51 0.69 13.65
C VAL A 122 16.78 1.48 13.94
N VAL A 123 17.57 1.08 14.93
CA VAL A 123 18.88 1.68 15.24
C VAL A 123 19.84 1.52 14.05
N GLY A 124 19.88 0.33 13.44
CA GLY A 124 20.66 0.05 12.24
C GLY A 124 20.28 0.92 11.06
N SER A 125 18.98 1.15 10.85
CA SER A 125 18.46 2.00 9.77
C SER A 125 18.87 3.46 9.92
N VAL A 126 18.82 4.02 11.14
CA VAL A 126 19.29 5.38 11.41
C VAL A 126 20.81 5.49 11.21
N ARG A 127 21.59 4.49 11.66
CA ARG A 127 23.03 4.39 11.38
C ARG A 127 23.33 4.33 9.89
N ALA A 128 22.62 3.50 9.13
CA ALA A 128 22.82 3.34 7.70
C ALA A 128 22.57 4.66 6.96
N LEU A 129 21.51 5.40 7.31
CA LEU A 129 21.26 6.73 6.77
C LEU A 129 22.42 7.68 7.07
N ALA A 130 22.95 7.69 8.30
CA ALA A 130 24.09 8.54 8.63
C ALA A 130 25.36 8.15 7.87
N ALA A 131 25.65 6.85 7.78
CA ALA A 131 26.82 6.32 7.09
C ALA A 131 26.81 6.63 5.59
N GLN A 132 25.63 6.61 4.98
CA GLN A 132 25.40 6.98 3.58
C GLN A 132 25.28 8.50 3.37
N ARG A 133 25.41 9.32 4.44
CA ARG A 133 25.18 10.78 4.44
C ARG A 133 23.76 11.14 3.96
N ALA A 134 22.83 10.21 4.11
CA ALA A 134 21.43 10.31 3.78
C ALA A 134 20.57 10.74 4.98
N LEU A 135 21.10 10.79 6.20
CA LEU A 135 20.42 11.35 7.38
C LEU A 135 20.43 12.90 7.31
N THR A 136 19.65 13.45 6.40
CA THR A 136 19.53 14.91 6.22
C THR A 136 18.69 15.54 7.32
N ALA A 137 18.76 16.86 7.46
CA ALA A 137 17.98 17.59 8.47
C ALA A 137 16.46 17.33 8.36
N ASP A 138 15.94 17.13 7.15
CA ASP A 138 14.51 16.88 6.94
C ASP A 138 14.11 15.43 7.29
N ARG A 139 15.09 14.50 7.33
CA ARG A 139 14.89 13.10 7.72
C ARG A 139 15.05 12.87 9.22
N LEU A 140 15.72 13.77 9.95
CA LEU A 140 15.88 13.67 11.41
C LEU A 140 14.53 13.49 12.12
N ARG A 141 13.56 14.36 11.84
CA ARG A 141 12.28 14.33 12.54
C ARG A 141 11.50 13.02 12.35
N PRO A 142 11.29 12.48 11.14
CA PRO A 142 10.61 11.21 10.97
C PRO A 142 11.41 10.01 11.50
N THR A 143 12.74 9.97 11.33
CA THR A 143 13.54 8.81 11.79
C THR A 143 13.65 8.76 13.30
N PHE A 144 13.83 9.90 13.97
CA PHE A 144 13.85 9.97 15.44
C PHE A 144 12.47 9.77 16.06
N LEU A 145 11.39 10.16 15.36
CA LEU A 145 10.05 9.75 15.73
C LEU A 145 9.93 8.22 15.75
N ILE A 146 10.40 7.53 14.70
CA ILE A 146 10.38 6.06 14.63
C ILE A 146 11.21 5.45 15.78
N LEU A 147 12.44 5.95 15.97
CA LEU A 147 13.35 5.51 17.02
C LEU A 147 12.70 5.61 18.41
N ARG A 148 12.21 6.80 18.78
CA ARG A 148 11.61 7.04 20.10
C ARG A 148 10.40 6.16 20.36
N GLN A 149 9.52 5.97 19.38
CA GLN A 149 8.35 5.13 19.60
C GLN A 149 8.69 3.64 19.71
N ASN A 150 9.73 3.16 19.01
CA ASN A 150 10.20 1.78 19.21
C ASN A 150 10.81 1.59 20.60
N VAL A 151 11.64 2.53 21.07
CA VAL A 151 12.19 2.48 22.43
C VAL A 151 11.07 2.44 23.48
N ARG A 152 10.04 3.28 23.30
CA ARG A 152 8.87 3.30 24.19
C ARG A 152 8.07 1.99 24.13
N PHE A 153 7.82 1.46 22.93
CA PHE A 153 6.94 0.32 22.73
C PHE A 153 7.58 -0.97 23.24
N TRP A 154 8.83 -1.24 22.84
CA TRP A 154 9.51 -2.50 23.14
C TRP A 154 9.93 -2.68 24.60
N LYS A 155 9.76 -1.64 25.42
CA LYS A 155 10.00 -1.71 26.85
C LYS A 155 9.00 -2.64 27.54
N ASP A 156 7.71 -2.48 27.26
CA ASP A 156 6.63 -3.06 28.08
C ASP A 156 5.52 -3.75 27.24
N GLN A 157 5.62 -3.78 25.91
CA GLN A 157 4.55 -4.28 25.04
C GLN A 157 4.87 -5.66 24.43
N PRO A 158 3.86 -6.54 24.30
CA PRO A 158 4.03 -7.81 23.61
C PRO A 158 4.26 -7.61 22.11
N VAL A 159 4.85 -8.61 21.45
CA VAL A 159 5.03 -8.62 19.99
C VAL A 159 3.66 -8.69 19.33
N PRO A 160 3.25 -7.65 18.55
CA PRO A 160 1.94 -7.65 17.92
C PRO A 160 1.95 -8.50 16.64
N ALA A 161 0.76 -8.78 16.09
CA ALA A 161 0.64 -9.47 14.82
C ALA A 161 1.18 -8.62 13.65
N SER A 162 1.69 -9.26 12.60
CA SER A 162 2.14 -8.59 11.38
C SER A 162 1.06 -7.65 10.82
N GLY A 163 1.44 -6.41 10.51
CA GLY A 163 0.51 -5.41 9.98
C GLY A 163 -0.35 -4.70 11.03
N TRP A 164 -0.21 -5.03 12.32
CA TRP A 164 -0.87 -4.30 13.40
C TRP A 164 -0.55 -2.81 13.36
N ARG A 165 -1.55 -1.97 13.59
CA ARG A 165 -1.44 -0.50 13.51
C ARG A 165 -1.79 0.17 14.82
N THR A 166 -1.08 1.26 15.13
CA THR A 166 -1.33 2.06 16.32
C THR A 166 -0.96 3.54 16.14
N THR A 167 -1.33 4.35 17.12
CA THR A 167 -0.95 5.76 17.25
C THR A 167 -0.50 6.02 18.69
N PHE A 168 0.45 6.93 18.89
CA PHE A 168 0.97 7.25 20.23
C PHE A 168 0.40 8.57 20.75
N GLY A 169 -0.43 8.49 21.78
CA GLY A 169 -1.06 9.64 22.42
C GLY A 169 -1.88 10.47 21.42
N ARG A 170 -1.59 11.77 21.33
CA ARG A 170 -2.27 12.71 20.41
C ARG A 170 -1.58 12.83 19.04
N ASP A 171 -0.49 12.11 18.78
CA ASP A 171 0.18 12.16 17.47
C ASP A 171 -0.70 11.44 16.42
N PRO A 172 -1.17 12.13 15.36
CA PRO A 172 -1.99 11.54 14.30
C PRO A 172 -1.23 10.54 13.41
N THR A 173 0.10 10.44 13.55
CA THR A 173 0.94 9.54 12.76
C THR A 173 0.64 8.08 13.12
N ILE A 174 0.25 7.31 12.11
CA ILE A 174 -0.03 5.89 12.25
C ILE A 174 1.29 5.12 12.10
N PHE A 175 1.54 4.26 13.07
CA PHE A 175 2.60 3.26 13.04
C PHE A 175 2.02 1.91 12.63
N GLN A 176 2.81 1.12 11.94
CA GLN A 176 2.50 -0.25 11.61
C GLN A 176 3.68 -1.14 12.02
N TYR A 177 3.38 -2.29 12.60
CA TYR A 177 4.37 -3.31 12.90
C TYR A 177 4.71 -4.10 11.64
N TYR A 178 6.00 -4.17 11.34
CA TYR A 178 6.58 -5.00 10.29
C TYR A 178 7.57 -5.95 10.97
N PRO A 179 7.31 -7.26 11.00
CA PRO A 179 8.22 -8.21 11.61
C PRO A 179 9.66 -8.06 11.09
N GLY A 180 10.63 -8.02 12.00
CA GLY A 180 12.05 -7.79 11.71
C GLY A 180 12.43 -6.34 11.39
N HIS A 181 11.47 -5.41 11.35
CA HIS A 181 11.69 -4.00 11.02
C HIS A 181 11.14 -3.03 12.08
N GLY A 182 10.54 -3.54 13.15
CA GLY A 182 9.93 -2.81 14.24
C GLY A 182 8.65 -2.08 13.85
N LEU A 183 8.25 -1.13 14.70
CA LEU A 183 7.17 -0.21 14.40
C LEU A 183 7.68 0.87 13.43
N GLN A 184 7.10 0.93 12.24
CA GLN A 184 7.45 1.93 11.25
C GLN A 184 6.31 2.92 11.09
N VAL A 185 6.64 4.19 10.83
CA VAL A 185 5.62 5.13 10.33
C VAL A 185 5.02 4.51 9.06
N GLN A 186 3.70 4.52 8.96
CA GLN A 186 2.99 4.14 7.74
C GLN A 186 2.37 5.39 7.11
N PRO A 187 3.11 6.08 6.21
CA PRO A 187 2.68 7.32 5.56
C PRO A 187 1.32 7.20 4.87
N LEU A 188 1.06 6.12 4.14
CA LEU A 188 -0.20 5.96 3.40
C LEU A 188 -1.40 5.92 4.35
N ALA A 189 -1.32 5.14 5.43
CA ALA A 189 -2.41 5.07 6.40
C ALA A 189 -2.61 6.42 7.11
N SER A 190 -1.51 7.07 7.49
CA SER A 190 -1.54 8.38 8.15
C SER A 190 -2.22 9.44 7.27
N TRP A 191 -1.78 9.54 6.02
CA TRP A 191 -2.38 10.47 5.05
C TRP A 191 -3.79 10.05 4.65
N GLY A 192 -4.10 8.76 4.56
CA GLY A 192 -5.45 8.26 4.33
C GLY A 192 -6.44 8.71 5.41
N ARG A 193 -6.05 8.61 6.69
CA ARG A 193 -6.85 9.12 7.82
C ARG A 193 -7.02 10.63 7.74
N ALA A 194 -5.94 11.37 7.47
CA ALA A 194 -6.02 12.82 7.31
C ALA A 194 -6.92 13.22 6.12
N ASN A 195 -6.85 12.47 5.02
CA ASN A 195 -7.65 12.68 3.83
C ASN A 195 -9.13 12.42 4.07
N ALA A 196 -9.47 11.41 4.88
CA ALA A 196 -10.85 11.14 5.30
C ALA A 196 -11.42 12.28 6.17
N ILE A 197 -10.64 12.78 7.14
CA ILE A 197 -11.03 13.94 7.96
C ILE A 197 -11.22 15.19 7.08
N ALA A 198 -10.31 15.43 6.12
CA ALA A 198 -10.40 16.56 5.20
C ALA A 198 -11.63 16.45 4.28
N GLY A 199 -11.93 15.24 3.78
CA GLY A 199 -13.12 14.96 2.97
C GLY A 199 -14.41 15.20 3.73
N ALA A 200 -14.52 14.69 4.97
CA ALA A 200 -15.67 14.94 5.84
C ALA A 200 -15.85 16.44 6.13
N CYS A 201 -14.76 17.18 6.32
CA CYS A 201 -14.84 18.62 6.50
C CYS A 201 -15.38 19.35 5.25
N LEU A 202 -14.94 18.97 4.04
CA LEU A 202 -15.51 19.54 2.81
C LEU A 202 -16.99 19.18 2.61
N ALA A 203 -17.39 17.96 2.98
CA ALA A 203 -18.79 17.54 2.94
C ALA A 203 -19.63 18.39 3.90
N ALA A 204 -19.17 18.58 5.14
CA ALA A 204 -19.81 19.43 6.13
C ALA A 204 -19.99 20.88 5.64
N LEU A 205 -18.99 21.45 4.95
CA LEU A 205 -19.08 22.80 4.39
C LEU A 205 -20.10 22.94 3.25
N ARG A 206 -20.49 21.83 2.60
CA ARG A 206 -21.53 21.81 1.56
C ARG A 206 -22.89 21.38 2.08
N SER A 207 -22.91 20.77 3.26
CA SER A 207 -24.13 20.24 3.86
C SER A 207 -25.03 21.40 4.31
N LYS A 208 -26.32 21.24 4.07
CA LYS A 208 -27.35 22.12 4.66
C LYS A 208 -27.72 21.70 6.09
N THR A 209 -27.11 20.63 6.61
CA THR A 209 -27.41 20.10 7.94
C THR A 209 -26.31 20.46 8.94
N THR A 210 -26.70 20.69 10.19
CA THR A 210 -25.76 20.92 11.30
C THR A 210 -25.18 19.63 11.89
N LYS A 211 -25.64 18.46 11.42
CA LYS A 211 -25.15 17.14 11.87
C LYS A 211 -23.75 16.86 11.33
N ASP A 212 -23.44 17.39 10.15
CA ASP A 212 -22.11 17.29 9.56
C ASP A 212 -21.21 18.38 10.13
N THR A 213 -20.29 18.00 11.01
CA THR A 213 -19.37 18.95 11.64
C THR A 213 -17.94 18.78 11.14
N CYS A 214 -17.35 19.86 10.64
CA CYS A 214 -15.93 19.87 10.33
C CYS A 214 -15.11 19.84 11.62
N ARG A 215 -14.33 18.77 11.82
CA ARG A 215 -13.39 18.61 12.95
C ARG A 215 -12.11 19.44 12.73
N ARG A 216 -12.24 20.78 12.70
CA ARG A 216 -11.16 21.73 12.34
C ARG A 216 -9.85 21.47 13.10
N ALA A 217 -9.90 21.36 14.42
CA ALA A 217 -8.70 21.15 15.23
C ALA A 217 -8.00 19.80 14.95
N ALA A 218 -8.76 18.73 14.71
CA ALA A 218 -8.21 17.42 14.35
C ALA A 218 -7.58 17.43 12.95
N LEU A 219 -8.22 18.14 12.00
CA LEU A 219 -7.69 18.33 10.66
C LEU A 219 -6.38 19.12 10.68
N THR A 220 -6.36 20.27 11.36
CA THR A 220 -5.17 21.11 11.50
C THR A 220 -4.00 20.33 12.12
N ARG A 221 -4.24 19.64 13.24
CA ARG A 221 -3.21 18.79 13.88
C ARG A 221 -2.70 17.71 12.94
N SER A 222 -3.59 17.04 12.20
CA SER A 222 -3.20 15.98 11.25
C SER A 222 -2.33 16.52 10.13
N LEU A 223 -2.77 17.58 9.45
CA LEU A 223 -2.05 18.11 8.30
C LEU A 223 -0.72 18.76 8.70
N ASP A 224 -0.68 19.55 9.77
CA ASP A 224 0.55 20.19 10.23
C ASP A 224 1.56 19.15 10.73
N ARG A 225 1.10 18.15 11.49
CA ARG A 225 1.98 17.10 11.97
C ARG A 225 2.55 16.27 10.82
N LEU A 226 1.71 15.79 9.91
CA LEU A 226 2.18 14.93 8.81
C LEU A 226 3.00 15.70 7.78
N ALA A 227 2.67 16.96 7.48
CA ALA A 227 3.49 17.82 6.62
C ALA A 227 4.89 18.01 7.20
N SER A 228 5.02 18.09 8.53
CA SER A 228 6.31 18.23 9.21
C SER A 228 7.22 16.99 9.14
N LEU A 229 6.69 15.84 8.71
CA LEU A 229 7.44 14.60 8.53
C LEU A 229 7.96 14.41 7.09
N GLY A 230 7.66 15.35 6.19
CA GLY A 230 8.13 15.27 4.81
C GLY A 230 9.61 15.62 4.69
N ALA A 231 10.32 14.87 3.86
CA ALA A 231 11.71 15.10 3.50
C ALA A 231 11.82 15.77 2.13
N ARG A 232 12.78 16.68 1.94
CA ARG A 232 13.13 17.14 0.59
C ARG A 232 13.99 16.08 -0.10
N ARG A 233 13.50 15.62 -1.25
CA ARG A 233 14.26 14.83 -2.23
C ARG A 233 14.82 15.78 -3.29
N SER A 234 15.04 15.33 -4.52
CA SER A 234 15.58 16.09 -5.66
C SER A 234 14.69 17.29 -6.06
N GLY A 235 14.61 18.31 -5.22
CA GLY A 235 13.83 19.55 -5.43
C GLY A 235 12.37 19.53 -4.98
N TYR A 236 11.88 18.46 -4.34
CA TYR A 236 10.46 18.31 -4.01
C TYR A 236 10.21 17.71 -2.62
N LEU A 237 9.01 17.92 -2.07
CA LEU A 237 8.60 17.41 -0.75
C LEU A 237 8.06 15.98 -0.87
N ALA A 238 8.57 15.04 -0.08
CA ALA A 238 8.14 13.65 -0.10
C ALA A 238 7.87 13.09 1.29
N TRP A 239 6.92 12.18 1.39
CA TRP A 239 6.75 11.32 2.57
C TRP A 239 7.34 9.95 2.29
N GLU A 240 8.48 9.68 2.93
CA GLU A 240 9.32 8.51 2.70
C GLU A 240 8.98 7.36 3.66
N TYR A 241 9.29 6.15 3.21
CA TYR A 241 9.32 4.93 3.99
C TYR A 241 10.77 4.65 4.39
N TYR A 242 11.01 4.44 5.69
CA TYR A 242 12.36 4.31 6.26
C TYR A 242 12.75 2.87 6.62
N PHE A 243 12.09 1.90 5.99
CA PHE A 243 12.40 0.47 6.14
C PHE A 243 12.47 -0.21 4.77
N ALA A 244 13.19 -1.34 4.72
CA ALA A 244 13.32 -2.18 3.54
C ALA A 244 12.01 -2.90 3.26
N TYR A 245 11.66 -3.04 1.97
CA TYR A 245 10.44 -3.75 1.59
C TYR A 245 10.64 -4.42 0.23
N GLY A 246 10.42 -5.73 0.16
CA GLY A 246 10.81 -6.53 -1.00
C GLY A 246 12.31 -6.34 -1.30
N THR A 247 12.63 -5.92 -2.52
CA THR A 247 14.01 -5.61 -2.95
C THR A 247 14.43 -4.16 -2.70
N GLY A 248 13.54 -3.32 -2.15
CA GLY A 248 13.77 -1.89 -1.98
C GLY A 248 14.55 -1.55 -0.72
N ALA A 249 15.62 -0.76 -0.88
CA ALA A 249 16.32 -0.13 0.23
C ALA A 249 15.63 1.19 0.65
N PRO A 250 15.55 1.50 1.96
CA PRO A 250 15.07 2.80 2.41
C PRO A 250 16.10 3.91 2.16
N PRO A 251 15.68 5.18 1.98
CA PRO A 251 14.30 5.63 1.96
C PRO A 251 13.67 5.60 0.55
N TRP A 252 12.49 5.00 0.45
CA TRP A 252 11.70 4.96 -0.78
C TRP A 252 10.39 5.73 -0.64
N VAL A 253 9.79 6.12 -1.77
CA VAL A 253 8.48 6.78 -1.83
C VAL A 253 7.44 5.94 -2.57
N SER A 254 6.17 6.21 -2.28
CA SER A 254 5.02 5.61 -2.96
C SER A 254 4.18 6.68 -3.64
N GLY A 255 3.81 6.47 -4.90
CA GLY A 255 2.94 7.38 -5.65
C GLY A 255 1.55 7.49 -5.03
N MET A 256 1.04 6.37 -4.52
CA MET A 256 -0.22 6.29 -3.76
C MET A 256 -0.18 7.18 -2.50
N THR A 257 0.93 7.11 -1.74
CA THR A 257 1.16 7.97 -0.57
C THR A 257 1.26 9.44 -0.97
N GLN A 258 2.07 9.77 -1.97
CA GLN A 258 2.27 11.17 -2.38
C GLN A 258 0.97 11.80 -2.86
N ALA A 259 0.14 11.04 -3.60
CA ALA A 259 -1.13 11.53 -4.14
C ALA A 259 -2.17 11.68 -3.02
N THR A 260 -2.24 10.73 -2.10
CA THR A 260 -3.13 10.82 -0.94
C THR A 260 -2.78 12.02 -0.06
N ALA A 261 -1.49 12.29 0.13
CA ALA A 261 -1.01 13.45 0.88
C ALA A 261 -1.34 14.77 0.15
N ALA A 262 -1.04 14.86 -1.15
CA ALA A 262 -1.39 16.03 -1.97
C ALA A 262 -2.89 16.30 -1.95
N GLN A 263 -3.72 15.26 -2.05
CA GLN A 263 -5.17 15.34 -1.99
C GLN A 263 -5.65 15.81 -0.60
N ALA A 264 -5.13 15.23 0.49
CA ALA A 264 -5.49 15.62 1.85
C ALA A 264 -5.15 17.09 2.14
N LEU A 265 -3.94 17.52 1.75
CA LEU A 265 -3.49 18.91 1.89
C LEU A 265 -4.33 19.88 1.05
N SER A 266 -4.70 19.47 -0.17
CA SER A 266 -5.57 20.27 -1.05
C SER A 266 -6.97 20.43 -0.48
N ARG A 267 -7.54 19.35 0.06
CA ARG A 267 -8.85 19.37 0.73
C ARG A 267 -8.81 20.23 2.00
N GLY A 268 -7.74 20.09 2.80
CA GLY A 268 -7.53 20.92 3.98
C GLY A 268 -7.41 22.40 3.67
N TYR A 269 -6.66 22.75 2.63
CA TYR A 269 -6.56 24.13 2.15
C TYR A 269 -7.93 24.67 1.72
N ARG A 270 -8.69 23.89 0.95
CA ARG A 270 -10.04 24.29 0.53
C ARG A 270 -11.03 24.40 1.69
N ALA A 271 -10.83 23.62 2.74
CA ALA A 271 -11.70 23.64 3.91
C ALA A 271 -11.40 24.81 4.87
N LEU A 272 -10.13 25.16 5.08
CA LEU A 272 -9.72 26.08 6.16
C LEU A 272 -8.87 27.27 5.68
N GLY A 273 -8.58 27.40 4.38
CA GLY A 273 -7.92 28.58 3.79
C GLY A 273 -6.40 28.69 4.03
N HIS A 274 -5.79 27.79 4.79
CA HIS A 274 -4.38 27.91 5.17
C HIS A 274 -3.40 27.60 4.01
N THR A 275 -2.74 28.64 3.48
CA THR A 275 -1.86 28.54 2.30
C THR A 275 -0.64 27.62 2.48
N ARG A 276 -0.21 27.35 3.73
CA ARG A 276 0.88 26.41 4.02
C ARG A 276 0.61 25.00 3.47
N TRP A 277 -0.64 24.55 3.48
CA TRP A 277 -1.01 23.25 2.93
C TRP A 277 -1.09 23.24 1.42
N LYS A 278 -1.56 24.33 0.79
CA LYS A 278 -1.46 24.53 -0.66
C LYS A 278 -0.01 24.41 -1.13
N ARG A 279 0.91 25.16 -0.49
CA ARG A 279 2.34 25.12 -0.84
C ARG A 279 2.95 23.73 -0.63
N ALA A 280 2.56 23.02 0.44
CA ALA A 280 3.03 21.66 0.70
C ALA A 280 2.55 20.68 -0.38
N ALA A 281 1.27 20.75 -0.78
CA ALA A 281 0.70 19.94 -1.86
C ALA A 281 1.38 20.22 -3.20
N GLU A 282 1.61 21.49 -3.55
CA GLU A 282 2.30 21.87 -4.79
C GLU A 282 3.74 21.38 -4.81
N ARG A 283 4.46 21.48 -3.68
CA ARG A 283 5.82 20.95 -3.57
C ARG A 283 5.89 19.43 -3.64
N SER A 284 4.84 18.69 -3.27
CA SER A 284 4.86 17.23 -3.35
C SER A 284 4.60 16.67 -4.75
N LEU A 285 4.13 17.51 -5.68
CA LEU A 285 3.88 17.09 -7.07
C LEU A 285 5.16 16.65 -7.81
N GLY A 286 6.35 17.07 -7.36
CA GLY A 286 7.62 16.67 -7.99
C GLY A 286 7.88 15.17 -7.99
N ALA A 287 7.25 14.40 -7.09
CA ALA A 287 7.33 12.94 -7.12
C ALA A 287 6.82 12.34 -8.44
N PHE A 288 5.81 12.98 -9.05
CA PHE A 288 5.16 12.51 -10.27
C PHE A 288 5.81 13.03 -11.55
N GLU A 289 6.83 13.89 -11.43
CA GLU A 289 7.60 14.41 -12.56
C GLU A 289 8.87 13.61 -12.81
N GLN A 290 9.39 12.95 -11.77
CA GLN A 290 10.68 12.30 -11.81
C GLN A 290 10.55 10.78 -11.93
N PRO A 291 11.49 10.13 -12.65
CA PRO A 291 11.54 8.68 -12.72
C PRO A 291 11.97 8.07 -11.37
N PRO A 292 11.64 6.78 -11.12
CA PRO A 292 12.24 6.02 -10.04
C PRO A 292 13.78 5.95 -10.17
N PRO A 293 14.52 5.81 -9.05
CA PRO A 293 14.03 5.74 -7.67
C PRO A 293 13.80 7.12 -7.04
N SER A 294 14.15 8.21 -7.73
CA SER A 294 13.97 9.56 -7.19
C SER A 294 12.48 9.87 -7.00
N GLY A 295 11.67 9.71 -8.05
CA GLY A 295 10.20 9.85 -8.06
C GLY A 295 9.47 8.55 -8.37
N VAL A 296 8.28 8.65 -8.97
CA VAL A 296 7.36 7.52 -9.20
C VAL A 296 6.85 7.40 -10.64
N ALA A 297 7.31 8.24 -11.57
CA ALA A 297 6.75 8.33 -12.92
C ALA A 297 7.47 7.41 -13.91
N VAL A 298 6.79 6.39 -14.41
CA VAL A 298 7.29 5.48 -15.47
C VAL A 298 6.53 5.74 -16.77
N SER A 299 7.26 5.83 -17.88
CA SER A 299 6.64 5.93 -19.22
C SER A 299 5.95 4.63 -19.58
N VAL A 300 4.69 4.72 -19.98
CA VAL A 300 3.89 3.60 -20.51
C VAL A 300 3.07 4.11 -21.72
N PRO A 301 2.51 3.23 -22.57
CA PRO A 301 1.71 3.67 -23.71
C PRO A 301 0.63 4.69 -23.31
N GLY A 302 0.61 5.83 -23.99
CA GLY A 302 -0.34 6.93 -23.77
C GLY A 302 0.02 7.93 -22.67
N GLY A 303 1.00 7.66 -21.79
CA GLY A 303 1.36 8.60 -20.74
C GLY A 303 2.30 8.06 -19.67
N LYS A 304 1.91 8.18 -18.40
CA LYS A 304 2.74 7.80 -17.25
C LYS A 304 1.97 6.89 -16.30
N HIS A 305 2.57 5.78 -15.91
CA HIS A 305 2.13 5.03 -14.73
C HIS A 305 2.85 5.59 -13.50
N TYR A 306 2.12 5.78 -12.41
CA TYR A 306 2.66 6.26 -11.14
C TYR A 306 2.81 5.11 -10.16
N LEU A 307 4.05 4.71 -9.90
CA LEU A 307 4.38 3.51 -9.14
C LEU A 307 3.86 3.54 -7.71
N LEU A 308 3.34 2.40 -7.25
CA LEU A 308 3.12 2.17 -5.83
C LEU A 308 4.45 2.13 -5.06
N TYR A 309 5.50 1.59 -5.66
CA TYR A 309 6.82 1.41 -5.06
C TYR A 309 7.90 2.01 -5.97
N SER A 310 8.50 3.15 -5.58
CA SER A 310 9.56 3.81 -6.37
C SER A 310 10.82 2.96 -6.57
N PHE A 311 11.05 1.94 -5.75
CA PHE A 311 12.20 1.05 -5.89
C PHE A 311 11.97 -0.10 -6.91
N SER A 312 10.75 -0.27 -7.43
CA SER A 312 10.41 -1.38 -8.33
C SER A 312 9.79 -0.87 -9.64
N PRO A 313 10.61 -0.33 -10.57
CA PRO A 313 10.12 0.33 -11.79
C PRO A 313 9.30 -0.56 -12.73
N GLY A 314 9.54 -1.87 -12.73
CA GLY A 314 8.80 -2.84 -13.55
C GLY A 314 7.54 -3.40 -12.89
N TYR A 315 7.23 -3.02 -11.65
CA TYR A 315 6.10 -3.57 -10.90
C TYR A 315 4.93 -2.58 -10.86
N HIS A 316 4.13 -2.59 -11.93
CA HIS A 316 2.96 -1.73 -12.08
C HIS A 316 1.77 -2.29 -11.28
N VAL A 317 1.50 -1.70 -10.11
CA VAL A 317 0.37 -2.07 -9.25
C VAL A 317 -0.84 -1.19 -9.57
N PHE A 318 -1.96 -1.82 -9.91
CA PHE A 318 -3.08 -1.10 -10.52
C PHE A 318 -3.77 -0.14 -9.56
N ASN A 319 -4.11 -0.61 -8.38
CA ASN A 319 -4.82 0.20 -7.38
C ASN A 319 -3.99 1.43 -6.95
N GLY A 320 -2.67 1.28 -6.81
CA GLY A 320 -1.74 2.36 -6.50
C GLY A 320 -1.68 3.40 -7.63
N GLY A 321 -1.59 2.92 -8.88
CA GLY A 321 -1.64 3.77 -10.06
C GLY A 321 -2.95 4.55 -10.17
N LEU A 322 -4.10 3.90 -10.03
CA LEU A 322 -5.41 4.55 -10.08
C LEU A 322 -5.61 5.57 -8.96
N GLN A 323 -5.21 5.26 -7.72
CA GLN A 323 -5.30 6.23 -6.63
C GLN A 323 -4.40 7.44 -6.88
N ALA A 324 -3.21 7.24 -7.46
CA ALA A 324 -2.34 8.34 -7.82
C ALA A 324 -3.00 9.29 -8.82
N VAL A 325 -3.60 8.75 -9.89
CA VAL A 325 -4.35 9.53 -10.89
C VAL A 325 -5.54 10.26 -10.23
N LEU A 326 -6.31 9.57 -9.40
CA LEU A 326 -7.45 10.15 -8.68
C LEU A 326 -7.03 11.31 -7.74
N GLY A 327 -5.96 11.13 -6.99
CA GLY A 327 -5.43 12.16 -6.09
C GLY A 327 -4.94 13.39 -6.87
N LEU A 328 -4.25 13.19 -8.00
CA LEU A 328 -3.81 14.28 -8.88
C LEU A 328 -4.99 15.03 -9.50
N ARG A 329 -6.08 14.34 -9.87
CA ARG A 329 -7.32 14.96 -10.37
C ARG A 329 -7.91 15.89 -9.32
N ASP A 330 -8.06 15.40 -8.10
CA ASP A 330 -8.61 16.17 -6.99
C ASP A 330 -7.71 17.35 -6.63
N THR A 331 -6.39 17.16 -6.54
CA THR A 331 -5.43 18.24 -6.30
C THR A 331 -5.50 19.30 -7.40
N SER A 332 -5.62 18.90 -8.67
CA SER A 332 -5.79 19.84 -9.78
C SER A 332 -7.06 20.66 -9.65
N ALA A 333 -8.19 20.04 -9.28
CA ALA A 333 -9.47 20.73 -9.16
C ALA A 333 -9.49 21.66 -7.94
N LEU A 334 -9.00 21.20 -6.80
CA LEU A 334 -9.04 21.92 -5.53
C LEU A 334 -8.04 23.08 -5.47
N LEU A 335 -6.87 22.95 -6.11
CA LEU A 335 -5.85 24.01 -6.09
C LEU A 335 -5.86 24.89 -7.34
N HIS A 336 -6.68 24.55 -8.35
CA HIS A 336 -6.59 25.09 -9.71
C HIS A 336 -5.18 24.96 -10.32
N SER A 337 -4.42 23.95 -9.90
CA SER A 337 -3.01 23.78 -10.28
C SER A 337 -2.87 23.25 -11.71
N SER A 338 -2.24 24.03 -12.59
CA SER A 338 -1.88 23.60 -13.96
C SER A 338 -0.87 22.45 -13.95
N ARG A 339 0.06 22.46 -12.99
CA ARG A 339 1.04 21.38 -12.76
C ARG A 339 0.35 20.06 -12.45
N ALA A 340 -0.53 20.03 -11.45
CA ALA A 340 -1.31 18.83 -11.12
C ALA A 340 -2.19 18.37 -12.29
N ARG A 341 -2.76 19.31 -13.05
CA ARG A 341 -3.58 19.00 -14.23
C ARG A 341 -2.80 18.25 -15.31
N ARG A 342 -1.56 18.68 -15.61
CA ARG A 342 -0.68 18.01 -16.58
C ARG A 342 -0.35 16.58 -16.13
N LEU A 343 -0.01 16.41 -14.85
CA LEU A 343 0.30 15.11 -14.26
C LEU A 343 -0.92 14.18 -14.27
N PHE A 344 -2.10 14.70 -13.90
CA PHE A 344 -3.35 13.97 -14.01
C PHE A 344 -3.61 13.53 -15.46
N ARG A 345 -3.51 14.42 -16.45
CA ARG A 345 -3.75 14.07 -17.87
C ARG A 345 -2.80 13.00 -18.38
N ALA A 346 -1.52 13.04 -18.00
CA ALA A 346 -0.55 12.00 -18.36
C ALA A 346 -0.90 10.65 -17.71
N GLY A 347 -1.31 10.66 -16.45
CA GLY A 347 -1.73 9.45 -15.74
C GLY A 347 -3.05 8.88 -16.25
N ASP A 348 -4.04 9.73 -16.50
CA ASP A 348 -5.37 9.36 -17.00
C ASP A 348 -5.27 8.66 -18.37
N ARG A 349 -4.51 9.20 -19.32
CA ARG A 349 -4.33 8.55 -20.63
C ARG A 349 -3.73 7.15 -20.54
N ALA A 350 -2.76 6.96 -19.64
CA ALA A 350 -2.19 5.64 -19.38
C ALA A 350 -3.20 4.71 -18.70
N ALA A 351 -3.83 5.17 -17.62
CA ALA A 351 -4.79 4.38 -16.85
C ALA A 351 -5.97 3.90 -17.68
N ARG A 352 -6.53 4.73 -18.56
CA ARG A 352 -7.62 4.32 -19.48
C ARG A 352 -7.25 3.15 -20.38
N ARG A 353 -5.99 3.07 -20.83
CA ARG A 353 -5.50 1.94 -21.63
C ARG A 353 -5.28 0.71 -20.76
N GLN A 354 -4.65 0.91 -19.60
CA GLN A 354 -4.33 -0.15 -18.66
C GLN A 354 -5.57 -0.87 -18.12
N VAL A 355 -6.74 -0.23 -18.01
CA VAL A 355 -7.98 -0.88 -17.52
C VAL A 355 -8.24 -2.26 -18.14
N ALA A 356 -8.00 -2.43 -19.44
CA ALA A 356 -8.19 -3.71 -20.11
C ALA A 356 -7.14 -4.76 -19.67
N ASP A 357 -5.89 -4.36 -19.48
CA ASP A 357 -4.78 -5.23 -19.09
C ASP A 357 -4.94 -5.80 -17.67
N PHE A 358 -5.73 -5.13 -16.83
CA PHE A 358 -6.00 -5.52 -15.44
C PHE A 358 -7.38 -6.16 -15.23
N ASP A 359 -8.18 -6.32 -16.29
CA ASP A 359 -9.50 -6.94 -16.26
C ASP A 359 -9.42 -8.35 -16.88
N THR A 360 -9.63 -9.40 -16.08
CA THR A 360 -9.60 -10.78 -16.58
C THR A 360 -10.90 -11.20 -17.27
N GLY A 361 -11.91 -10.33 -17.31
CA GLY A 361 -13.27 -10.65 -17.73
C GLY A 361 -14.11 -11.33 -16.64
N ALA A 362 -13.52 -11.58 -15.46
CA ALA A 362 -14.20 -12.17 -14.30
C ALA A 362 -13.69 -11.64 -12.96
N TRP A 363 -12.55 -10.94 -12.94
CA TRP A 363 -11.90 -10.39 -11.76
C TRP A 363 -10.87 -9.33 -12.16
N SER A 364 -10.23 -8.69 -11.18
CA SER A 364 -9.11 -7.76 -11.42
C SER A 364 -7.76 -8.38 -11.09
N LEU A 365 -6.71 -7.98 -11.82
CA LEU A 365 -5.32 -8.26 -11.46
C LEU A 365 -4.80 -7.23 -10.46
N TYR A 366 -3.92 -7.64 -9.54
CA TYR A 366 -3.29 -6.74 -8.58
C TYR A 366 -2.19 -5.89 -9.25
N SER A 367 -1.36 -6.56 -10.05
CA SER A 367 -0.24 -5.98 -10.79
C SER A 367 -0.25 -6.46 -12.24
N GLU A 368 0.44 -5.74 -13.12
CA GLU A 368 0.51 -6.05 -14.55
C GLU A 368 1.05 -7.48 -14.72
N ARG A 369 0.30 -8.33 -15.44
CA ARG A 369 0.61 -9.76 -15.63
C ARG A 369 0.77 -10.55 -14.32
N GLY A 370 0.33 -10.00 -13.20
CA GLY A 370 0.43 -10.60 -11.87
C GLY A 370 -0.75 -11.50 -11.52
N ALA A 371 -0.85 -11.82 -10.24
CA ALA A 371 -1.97 -12.59 -9.69
C ALA A 371 -3.26 -11.76 -9.65
N GLU A 372 -4.39 -12.47 -9.58
CA GLU A 372 -5.69 -11.88 -9.25
C GLU A 372 -5.66 -11.22 -7.87
N SER A 373 -6.35 -10.09 -7.76
CA SER A 373 -6.46 -9.34 -6.50
C SER A 373 -7.19 -10.16 -5.45
N THR A 374 -6.85 -9.97 -4.17
CA THR A 374 -7.75 -10.37 -3.08
C THR A 374 -9.08 -9.61 -3.19
N LEU A 375 -10.14 -10.07 -2.52
CA LEU A 375 -11.41 -9.35 -2.47
C LEU A 375 -11.23 -7.89 -2.07
N SER A 376 -10.50 -7.63 -0.97
CA SER A 376 -10.24 -6.27 -0.50
C SER A 376 -9.57 -5.37 -1.54
N TYR A 377 -8.62 -5.90 -2.32
CA TYR A 377 -7.96 -5.13 -3.38
C TYR A 377 -8.81 -4.99 -4.64
N HIS A 378 -9.66 -5.98 -4.95
CA HIS A 378 -10.63 -5.89 -6.03
C HIS A 378 -11.64 -4.77 -5.75
N SER A 379 -12.27 -4.78 -4.58
CA SER A 379 -13.23 -3.75 -4.17
C SER A 379 -12.58 -2.37 -4.09
N LEU A 380 -11.34 -2.28 -3.60
CA LEU A 380 -10.59 -1.03 -3.58
C LEU A 380 -10.34 -0.48 -4.99
N THR A 381 -9.98 -1.36 -5.92
CA THR A 381 -9.74 -1.00 -7.33
C THR A 381 -11.05 -0.53 -7.99
N ALA A 382 -12.16 -1.25 -7.76
CA ALA A 382 -13.49 -0.83 -8.20
C ALA A 382 -13.84 0.56 -7.66
N GLY A 383 -13.61 0.82 -6.38
CA GLY A 383 -13.83 2.13 -5.77
C GLY A 383 -13.01 3.26 -6.40
N PHE A 384 -11.75 3.00 -6.79
CA PHE A 384 -10.95 4.01 -7.51
C PHE A 384 -11.45 4.24 -8.95
N LEU A 385 -11.90 3.20 -9.65
CA LEU A 385 -12.53 3.32 -10.96
C LEU A 385 -13.84 4.11 -10.88
N GLY A 386 -14.69 3.83 -9.89
CA GLY A 386 -15.91 4.60 -9.61
C GLY A 386 -15.57 6.07 -9.32
N GLY A 387 -14.57 6.31 -8.47
CA GLY A 387 -14.11 7.66 -8.20
C GLY A 387 -13.64 8.41 -9.45
N LEU A 388 -12.90 7.75 -10.34
CA LEU A 388 -12.48 8.37 -11.62
C LEU A 388 -13.66 8.57 -12.57
N CYS A 389 -14.64 7.67 -12.60
CA CYS A 389 -15.90 7.85 -13.34
C CYS A 389 -16.58 9.15 -12.90
N ASP A 390 -16.84 9.34 -11.60
CA ASP A 390 -17.52 10.54 -11.06
C ASP A 390 -16.85 11.87 -11.43
N ARG A 391 -15.54 11.87 -11.68
CA ARG A 391 -14.72 13.09 -11.85
C ARG A 391 -14.35 13.39 -13.29
N THR A 392 -14.62 12.45 -14.20
CA THR A 392 -14.19 12.50 -15.60
C THR A 392 -15.26 12.08 -16.60
N ASP A 393 -16.32 11.41 -16.15
CA ASP A 393 -17.37 10.81 -16.99
C ASP A 393 -16.83 9.87 -18.07
N ALA A 394 -15.60 9.38 -17.90
CA ALA A 394 -14.94 8.55 -18.88
C ALA A 394 -15.58 7.16 -18.91
N ARG A 395 -16.24 6.84 -20.03
CA ARG A 395 -16.94 5.55 -20.26
C ARG A 395 -16.11 4.33 -19.86
N VAL A 396 -14.79 4.36 -20.08
CA VAL A 396 -13.89 3.25 -19.72
C VAL A 396 -13.87 2.98 -18.22
N TYR A 397 -13.80 4.01 -17.37
CA TYR A 397 -13.81 3.85 -15.92
C TYR A 397 -15.20 3.46 -15.42
N CYS A 398 -16.26 4.11 -15.92
CA CYS A 398 -17.63 3.81 -15.52
C CYS A 398 -18.00 2.35 -15.84
N ARG A 399 -17.69 1.89 -17.05
CA ARG A 399 -17.93 0.49 -17.44
C ARG A 399 -17.09 -0.49 -16.62
N ALA A 400 -15.82 -0.18 -16.37
CA ALA A 400 -14.95 -1.05 -15.58
C ALA A 400 -15.42 -1.14 -14.12
N TYR A 401 -15.82 -0.02 -13.52
CA TYR A 401 -16.44 0.02 -12.19
C TYR A 401 -17.65 -0.91 -12.12
N SER A 402 -18.61 -0.75 -13.05
CA SER A 402 -19.80 -1.63 -13.09
C SER A 402 -19.46 -3.10 -13.31
N ARG A 403 -18.44 -3.42 -14.12
CA ARG A 403 -17.99 -4.81 -14.32
C ARG A 403 -17.39 -5.38 -13.04
N PHE A 404 -16.50 -4.65 -12.36
CA PHE A 404 -15.82 -5.14 -11.17
C PHE A 404 -16.82 -5.35 -10.02
N GLU A 405 -17.74 -4.41 -9.80
CA GLU A 405 -18.86 -4.58 -8.87
C GLU A 405 -19.71 -5.83 -9.18
N ARG A 406 -19.92 -6.13 -10.46
CA ARG A 406 -20.67 -7.32 -10.87
C ARG A 406 -19.87 -8.60 -10.61
N TYR A 407 -18.56 -8.59 -10.85
CA TYR A 407 -17.68 -9.75 -10.62
C TYR A 407 -17.70 -10.25 -9.18
N GLU A 408 -17.88 -9.36 -8.19
CA GLU A 408 -18.01 -9.76 -6.78
C GLU A 408 -19.27 -10.60 -6.50
N ARG A 409 -20.29 -10.50 -7.36
CA ARG A 409 -21.61 -11.14 -7.20
C ARG A 409 -21.81 -12.34 -8.13
N GLU A 410 -21.00 -12.47 -9.18
CA GLU A 410 -21.06 -13.59 -10.11
C GLU A 410 -20.40 -14.86 -9.52
N PRO A 411 -20.96 -16.05 -9.75
CA PRO A 411 -20.26 -17.30 -9.43
C PRO A 411 -18.99 -17.46 -10.27
N THR A 412 -18.05 -18.29 -9.82
CA THR A 412 -16.94 -18.74 -10.66
C THR A 412 -17.51 -19.55 -11.82
N ARG A 413 -17.21 -19.14 -13.06
CA ARG A 413 -17.58 -19.92 -14.25
C ARG A 413 -16.62 -21.10 -14.38
N ILE A 414 -17.18 -22.28 -14.58
CA ILE A 414 -16.46 -23.54 -14.72
C ILE A 414 -16.78 -24.09 -16.11
N ASP A 415 -15.78 -24.31 -16.94
CA ASP A 415 -15.95 -25.06 -18.19
C ASP A 415 -15.25 -26.41 -18.06
N LEU A 416 -16.03 -27.50 -18.05
CA LEU A 416 -15.52 -28.85 -18.03
C LEU A 416 -15.31 -29.34 -19.47
N ALA A 417 -14.11 -29.81 -19.80
CA ALA A 417 -13.84 -30.34 -21.14
C ALA A 417 -14.69 -31.59 -21.43
N ALA A 418 -14.98 -31.85 -22.71
CA ALA A 418 -15.73 -33.02 -23.11
C ALA A 418 -15.01 -34.33 -22.71
N LEU A 419 -15.74 -35.21 -22.01
CA LEU A 419 -15.26 -36.52 -21.57
C LEU A 419 -15.77 -37.66 -22.49
N LYS A 420 -15.96 -37.36 -23.78
CA LYS A 420 -16.37 -38.36 -24.80
C LYS A 420 -15.30 -39.44 -24.95
N GLY A 421 -15.74 -40.67 -25.21
CA GLY A 421 -14.84 -41.83 -25.42
C GLY A 421 -14.11 -42.28 -24.16
N THR A 422 -14.58 -41.91 -22.96
CA THR A 422 -13.96 -42.36 -21.71
C THR A 422 -14.10 -43.88 -21.58
N ARG A 423 -12.98 -44.54 -21.27
CA ARG A 423 -12.89 -45.98 -21.08
C ARG A 423 -12.58 -46.30 -19.62
N TRP A 424 -13.11 -47.41 -19.12
CA TRP A 424 -12.89 -47.80 -17.73
C TRP A 424 -11.48 -48.36 -17.50
N ASP A 425 -10.87 -48.98 -18.51
CA ASP A 425 -9.56 -49.61 -18.42
C ASP A 425 -8.38 -48.65 -18.61
N ARG A 426 -8.63 -47.34 -18.77
CA ARG A 426 -7.60 -46.32 -19.00
C ARG A 426 -7.76 -45.14 -18.05
N VAL A 427 -6.62 -44.55 -17.65
CA VAL A 427 -6.61 -43.25 -16.98
C VAL A 427 -7.01 -42.18 -17.98
N ARG A 428 -7.98 -41.35 -17.62
CA ARG A 428 -8.43 -40.18 -18.37
C ARG A 428 -8.02 -38.91 -17.62
N THR A 429 -7.37 -37.98 -18.32
CA THR A 429 -7.19 -36.63 -17.81
C THR A 429 -8.50 -35.86 -17.95
N VAL A 430 -9.10 -35.48 -16.82
CA VAL A 430 -10.24 -34.57 -16.77
C VAL A 430 -9.69 -33.15 -16.73
N ARG A 431 -10.05 -32.33 -17.72
CA ARG A 431 -9.64 -30.92 -17.80
C ARG A 431 -10.83 -30.02 -17.56
N PHE A 432 -10.64 -28.95 -16.80
CA PHE A 432 -11.64 -27.91 -16.62
C PHE A 432 -10.97 -26.53 -16.52
N THR A 433 -11.70 -25.46 -16.79
CA THR A 433 -11.22 -24.09 -16.62
C THR A 433 -12.00 -23.37 -15.54
N LEU A 434 -11.34 -22.41 -14.88
CA LEU A 434 -11.93 -21.52 -13.88
C LEU A 434 -11.78 -20.07 -14.35
N SER A 435 -12.86 -19.28 -14.27
CA SER A 435 -12.80 -17.86 -14.66
C SER A 435 -12.02 -16.98 -13.68
N LYS A 436 -11.96 -17.37 -12.40
CA LYS A 436 -11.29 -16.64 -11.32
C LYS A 436 -10.79 -17.58 -10.23
N VAL A 437 -9.80 -17.16 -9.47
CA VAL A 437 -9.24 -17.87 -8.32
C VAL A 437 -10.36 -18.37 -7.43
N SER A 438 -10.33 -19.66 -7.07
CA SER A 438 -11.41 -20.30 -6.33
C SER A 438 -10.93 -21.44 -5.46
N SER A 439 -11.59 -21.69 -4.33
CA SER A 439 -11.55 -23.02 -3.72
C SER A 439 -12.43 -23.97 -4.53
N VAL A 440 -11.99 -25.21 -4.75
CA VAL A 440 -12.63 -26.13 -5.69
C VAL A 440 -12.85 -27.49 -5.05
N LYS A 441 -14.07 -28.02 -5.19
CA LYS A 441 -14.40 -29.40 -4.83
C LYS A 441 -14.74 -30.18 -6.08
N VAL A 442 -14.01 -31.26 -6.33
CA VAL A 442 -14.25 -32.19 -7.43
C VAL A 442 -14.80 -33.48 -6.85
N ARG A 443 -15.94 -33.91 -7.38
CA ARG A 443 -16.57 -35.17 -7.02
C ARG A 443 -16.99 -35.93 -8.27
N VAL A 444 -16.69 -37.22 -8.29
CA VAL A 444 -17.15 -38.13 -9.35
C VAL A 444 -17.90 -39.28 -8.71
N TRP A 445 -19.16 -39.47 -9.06
CA TRP A 445 -19.97 -40.61 -8.59
C TRP A 445 -20.14 -41.61 -9.73
N GLY A 446 -19.89 -42.88 -9.46
CA GLY A 446 -20.25 -44.02 -10.30
C GLY A 446 -21.40 -44.81 -9.68
N GLN A 447 -21.65 -46.01 -10.21
CA GLN A 447 -22.70 -46.90 -9.68
C GLN A 447 -22.40 -47.44 -8.27
N ARG A 448 -21.12 -47.51 -7.88
CA ARG A 448 -20.66 -48.02 -6.58
C ARG A 448 -20.43 -46.94 -5.52
N GLY A 449 -20.82 -45.70 -5.79
CA GLY A 449 -20.59 -44.55 -4.91
C GLY A 449 -19.57 -43.55 -5.47
N ILE A 450 -18.82 -42.87 -4.59
CA ILE A 450 -17.87 -41.82 -4.97
C ILE A 450 -16.58 -42.47 -5.49
N SER A 451 -16.28 -42.26 -6.77
CA SER A 451 -15.05 -42.71 -7.43
C SER A 451 -13.90 -41.71 -7.31
N VAL A 452 -14.21 -40.41 -7.16
CA VAL A 452 -13.20 -39.37 -6.91
C VAL A 452 -13.74 -38.34 -5.93
N SER A 453 -12.91 -37.99 -4.94
CA SER A 453 -13.14 -36.86 -4.03
C SER A 453 -11.84 -36.08 -3.89
N ARG A 454 -11.81 -34.83 -4.36
CA ARG A 454 -10.67 -33.93 -4.22
C ARG A 454 -11.13 -32.53 -3.82
N ASP A 455 -10.47 -31.95 -2.84
CA ASP A 455 -10.69 -30.59 -2.38
C ASP A 455 -9.41 -29.79 -2.53
N PHE A 456 -9.52 -28.65 -3.21
CA PHE A 456 -8.43 -27.70 -3.42
C PHE A 456 -8.77 -26.42 -2.67
N ALA A 457 -7.92 -26.04 -1.71
CA ALA A 457 -8.13 -24.83 -0.92
C ALA A 457 -8.09 -23.56 -1.79
N SER A 458 -7.25 -23.55 -2.83
CA SER A 458 -7.18 -22.46 -3.80
C SER A 458 -6.57 -22.95 -5.11
N LEU A 459 -7.27 -22.71 -6.22
CA LEU A 459 -6.75 -22.86 -7.58
C LEU A 459 -6.83 -21.50 -8.29
N PRO A 460 -5.79 -21.06 -9.00
CA PRO A 460 -5.82 -19.82 -9.77
C PRO A 460 -6.82 -19.91 -10.94
N ARG A 461 -7.16 -18.77 -11.55
CA ARG A 461 -7.87 -18.79 -12.84
C ARG A 461 -7.10 -19.60 -13.90
N GLY A 462 -7.82 -20.09 -14.90
CA GLY A 462 -7.25 -20.81 -16.04
C GLY A 462 -7.52 -22.31 -16.02
N THR A 463 -6.70 -23.08 -16.74
CA THR A 463 -6.92 -24.51 -16.99
C THR A 463 -6.32 -25.36 -15.87
N HIS A 464 -7.12 -26.30 -15.38
CA HIS A 464 -6.75 -27.30 -14.38
C HIS A 464 -7.06 -28.69 -14.88
N SER A 465 -6.39 -29.68 -14.31
CA SER A 465 -6.70 -31.06 -14.63
C SER A 465 -6.40 -32.02 -13.50
N PHE A 466 -7.06 -33.17 -13.52
CA PHE A 466 -6.75 -34.29 -12.64
C PHE A 466 -6.88 -35.62 -13.39
N PRO A 467 -6.07 -36.63 -13.04
CA PRO A 467 -6.23 -37.98 -13.57
C PRO A 467 -7.42 -38.68 -12.90
N TRP A 468 -8.18 -39.42 -13.69
CA TRP A 468 -9.28 -40.25 -13.22
C TRP A 468 -9.32 -41.57 -14.00
N LYS A 469 -9.31 -42.70 -13.30
CA LYS A 469 -9.58 -44.03 -13.88
C LYS A 469 -10.94 -44.51 -13.37
N PRO A 470 -11.94 -44.69 -14.23
CA PRO A 470 -13.23 -45.22 -13.79
C PRO A 470 -13.09 -46.67 -13.30
N GLU A 471 -13.79 -47.02 -12.22
CA GLU A 471 -13.77 -48.38 -11.66
C GLU A 471 -14.47 -49.44 -12.52
N GLY A 472 -15.28 -49.02 -13.50
CA GLY A 472 -16.01 -49.91 -14.39
C GLY A 472 -16.75 -49.18 -15.51
N ARG A 473 -17.47 -49.94 -16.34
CA ARG A 473 -18.38 -49.38 -17.35
C ARG A 473 -19.62 -48.80 -16.67
N GLY A 474 -20.24 -47.79 -17.27
CA GLY A 474 -21.50 -47.24 -16.76
C GLY A 474 -21.61 -45.73 -16.93
N ARG A 475 -22.57 -45.12 -16.22
CA ARG A 475 -22.73 -43.67 -16.16
C ARG A 475 -22.05 -43.15 -14.91
N TYR A 476 -21.24 -42.12 -15.09
CA TYR A 476 -20.59 -41.39 -14.01
C TYR A 476 -21.05 -39.94 -14.01
N ARG A 477 -21.32 -39.38 -12.84
CA ARG A 477 -21.61 -37.95 -12.67
C ARG A 477 -20.35 -37.26 -12.20
N VAL A 478 -19.80 -36.36 -13.00
CA VAL A 478 -18.69 -35.49 -12.61
C VAL A 478 -19.29 -34.16 -12.17
N ARG A 479 -19.00 -33.70 -10.95
CA ARG A 479 -19.42 -32.38 -10.45
C ARG A 479 -18.20 -31.63 -9.95
N ILE A 480 -18.11 -30.38 -10.37
CA ILE A 480 -17.10 -29.44 -9.92
C ILE A 480 -17.84 -28.28 -9.28
N GLU A 481 -17.55 -28.01 -8.01
CA GLU A 481 -17.97 -26.81 -7.32
C GLU A 481 -16.77 -25.87 -7.18
N ALA A 482 -16.95 -24.58 -7.48
CA ALA A 482 -15.92 -23.58 -7.30
C ALA A 482 -16.48 -22.36 -6.56
N ARG A 483 -15.84 -21.99 -5.44
CA ARG A 483 -16.16 -20.79 -4.66
C ARG A 483 -15.04 -19.77 -4.85
N GLY A 484 -15.36 -18.68 -5.54
CA GLY A 484 -14.47 -17.53 -5.71
C GLY A 484 -14.26 -16.73 -4.41
N PRO A 485 -13.53 -15.60 -4.47
CA PRO A 485 -13.27 -14.76 -3.30
C PRO A 485 -14.53 -14.17 -2.66
N SER A 486 -15.58 -14.03 -3.45
CA SER A 486 -16.92 -13.59 -3.05
C SER A 486 -17.97 -14.20 -3.99
N GLY A 487 -19.25 -13.98 -3.66
CA GLY A 487 -20.37 -14.43 -4.47
C GLY A 487 -20.80 -15.88 -4.23
N PRO A 488 -21.79 -16.36 -4.99
CA PRO A 488 -22.30 -17.72 -4.88
C PRO A 488 -21.31 -18.77 -5.41
N VAL A 489 -21.54 -20.03 -5.04
CA VAL A 489 -20.75 -21.17 -5.55
C VAL A 489 -21.14 -21.44 -7.00
N GLY A 490 -20.14 -21.51 -7.89
CA GLY A 490 -20.32 -22.04 -9.23
C GLY A 490 -20.36 -23.56 -9.20
N VAL A 491 -21.26 -24.17 -9.96
CA VAL A 491 -21.41 -25.62 -10.04
C VAL A 491 -21.51 -26.03 -11.50
N GLU A 492 -20.64 -26.94 -11.94
CA GLU A 492 -20.73 -27.58 -13.25
C GLU A 492 -20.88 -29.09 -13.03
N THR A 493 -21.87 -29.70 -13.69
CA THR A 493 -22.14 -31.13 -13.58
C THR A 493 -22.28 -31.75 -14.96
N ARG A 494 -21.59 -32.88 -15.19
CA ARG A 494 -21.66 -33.61 -16.44
C ARG A 494 -21.78 -35.12 -16.21
N THR A 495 -22.70 -35.72 -16.94
CA THR A 495 -22.81 -37.18 -16.99
C THR A 495 -21.91 -37.72 -18.10
N VAL A 496 -21.06 -38.69 -17.74
CA VAL A 496 -20.09 -39.33 -18.63
C VAL A 496 -20.46 -40.79 -18.81
N ARG A 497 -20.61 -41.22 -20.05
CA ARG A 497 -20.77 -42.64 -20.39
C ARG A 497 -19.39 -43.27 -20.55
N VAL A 498 -19.08 -44.23 -19.68
CA VAL A 498 -17.82 -44.98 -19.69
C VAL A 498 -18.06 -46.35 -20.36
N THR A 499 -17.22 -46.67 -21.34
CA THR A 499 -17.41 -47.84 -22.22
C THR A 499 -16.21 -48.80 -22.19
N THR A 500 -16.43 -50.03 -22.68
CA THR A 500 -15.38 -50.99 -23.06
C THR A 500 -14.94 -50.73 -24.51
N PRO A 501 -13.72 -51.13 -24.90
CA PRO A 501 -13.34 -51.10 -26.32
C PRO A 501 -14.34 -51.89 -27.17
N ALA A 502 -14.62 -51.39 -28.39
CA ALA A 502 -15.27 -52.22 -29.41
C ALA A 502 -14.40 -53.46 -29.63
N ALA A 503 -15.01 -54.65 -29.64
CA ALA A 503 -14.31 -55.89 -29.94
C ALA A 503 -13.55 -55.74 -31.26
N LYS A 504 -12.26 -56.14 -31.30
CA LYS A 504 -11.50 -56.20 -32.56
C LYS A 504 -12.32 -57.06 -33.53
N LYS A 505 -12.77 -56.49 -34.65
CA LYS A 505 -13.40 -57.27 -35.74
C LYS A 505 -12.43 -58.40 -36.08
N LYS A 506 -12.80 -59.65 -35.79
CA LYS A 506 -12.02 -60.82 -36.22
C LYS A 506 -11.89 -60.72 -37.75
N LYS A 507 -10.66 -60.64 -38.27
CA LYS A 507 -10.43 -60.77 -39.71
C LYS A 507 -11.09 -62.09 -40.17
N PRO A 508 -11.84 -62.12 -41.28
CA PRO A 508 -12.42 -63.36 -41.76
C PRO A 508 -11.29 -64.38 -41.95
N LYS A 509 -11.46 -65.58 -41.38
CA LYS A 509 -10.56 -66.71 -41.60
C LYS A 509 -10.61 -67.01 -43.10
N LYS A 510 -9.51 -66.79 -43.82
CA LYS A 510 -9.37 -67.15 -45.24
C LYS A 510 -9.59 -68.66 -45.33
N GLN A 511 -10.71 -69.10 -45.91
CA GLN A 511 -10.94 -70.51 -46.21
C GLN A 511 -9.85 -70.95 -47.19
N GLU A 512 -9.03 -71.88 -46.73
CA GLU A 512 -8.02 -72.56 -47.54
C GLU A 512 -8.77 -73.48 -48.51
N LYS A 513 -8.79 -73.10 -49.80
CA LYS A 513 -9.29 -73.95 -50.87
C LYS A 513 -8.41 -75.21 -50.92
N ALA A 514 -9.02 -76.36 -50.66
CA ALA A 514 -8.42 -77.66 -50.92
C ALA A 514 -7.95 -77.73 -52.39
N ARG A 515 -6.64 -77.81 -52.59
CA ARG A 515 -6.04 -78.15 -53.90
C ARG A 515 -6.23 -79.65 -54.11
N SER A 516 -6.95 -80.01 -55.16
CA SER A 516 -6.97 -81.39 -55.67
C SER A 516 -5.57 -81.80 -56.11
N ARG A 517 -5.07 -82.90 -55.57
CA ARG A 517 -3.91 -83.62 -56.11
C ARG A 517 -4.39 -84.45 -57.30
N ARG A 518 -4.04 -84.05 -58.52
CA ARG A 518 -3.91 -84.96 -59.66
C ARG A 518 -2.45 -85.41 -59.70
N SER A 519 -2.20 -86.72 -59.53
CA SER A 519 -0.91 -87.34 -59.84
C SER A 519 -0.85 -87.73 -61.32
N PRO A 520 0.35 -87.79 -61.93
CA PRO A 520 0.54 -88.04 -63.35
C PRO A 520 0.48 -89.53 -63.69
N GLY A 521 0.01 -89.83 -64.89
CA GLY A 521 -0.06 -91.18 -65.45
C GLY A 521 1.31 -91.77 -65.76
N GLU A 522 1.43 -93.06 -65.50
CA GLU A 522 2.53 -93.92 -65.89
C GLU A 522 2.10 -94.74 -67.10
N LYS A 523 2.88 -94.62 -68.19
CA LYS A 523 2.77 -95.43 -69.41
C LYS A 523 3.18 -96.87 -69.12
N ARG A 524 2.41 -97.83 -69.63
CA ARG A 524 2.88 -99.18 -69.96
C ARG A 524 2.61 -99.45 -71.43
N ASP A 525 3.68 -99.75 -72.16
CA ASP A 525 3.68 -100.39 -73.47
C ASP A 525 3.24 -101.85 -73.37
N ARG A 526 2.50 -102.32 -74.39
CA ARG A 526 2.78 -103.50 -75.24
C ARG A 526 1.51 -103.92 -76.00
N GLY A 527 1.65 -104.09 -77.32
CA GLY A 527 0.64 -104.67 -78.21
C GLY A 527 0.60 -103.97 -79.55
#